data_AF-F0RUT0-F1
#
_entry.id   AF-F0RUT0-F1
#
_cell.length_a   1.000
_cell.length_b   1.000
_cell.length_c   1.000
_cell.angle_alpha   90.00
_cell.angle_beta   90.00
_cell.angle_gamma   90.00
#
_symmetry.space_group_name_H-M   'P 1'
#
loop_
_entity.id
_entity.type
_entity.pdbx_description
1 polymer ?
#
loop_
_entity_poly.entity_id
_entity_poly.type
_entity_poly.pdbx_seq_one_letter_code
_entity_poly.pdbx_strand_id
1 'polypeptide(L)'
;MNTRKNRHPAFLLFFLILVLLTSCRPDDGCTIDPKAPKLVASSPYDNLNAEDIQYLTDRYGLPKSTLDAITITDDASKETLGNTILAWQHDRMKLTDPNTQADVSYPMRWNYIMPGIYPVTEMIRQRSMTDASQTKLYGVCWDFAAVFSALAIHYGLGEGTDVRITAWKKYMSDEMDGNQRLGADYGMSPDEYRALSERLKANDLYFPECQIQDAAVETYIHYRPEIYMDGAWVSFDATSPNEEYQNAPYELVLYSDGANTVLCII
;
A
#
# COMPACT_ATOMS: atom_id res chain seq x y z
N MET A 1 -60.38 -39.64 32.81
CA MET A 1 -59.12 -39.75 32.02
C MET A 1 -58.62 -38.35 31.74
N ASN A 2 -57.59 -37.90 32.48
CA ASN A 2 -57.00 -36.57 32.38
C ASN A 2 -55.84 -36.59 31.37
N THR A 3 -56.00 -35.92 30.24
CA THR A 3 -54.93 -35.72 29.25
C THR A 3 -54.15 -34.45 29.58
N ARG A 4 -53.08 -34.57 30.39
CA ARG A 4 -52.08 -33.50 30.51
C ARG A 4 -51.33 -33.38 29.19
N LYS A 5 -51.61 -32.32 28.44
CA LYS A 5 -50.83 -31.89 27.27
C LYS A 5 -49.44 -31.44 27.72
N ASN A 6 -48.44 -32.29 27.53
CA ASN A 6 -47.02 -31.90 27.55
C ASN A 6 -46.75 -30.95 26.38
N ARG A 7 -46.89 -29.65 26.60
CA ARG A 7 -46.47 -28.58 25.68
C ARG A 7 -45.33 -27.76 26.31
N HIS A 8 -44.20 -28.39 26.57
CA HIS A 8 -43.01 -27.69 27.05
C HIS A 8 -41.63 -28.08 26.46
N PRO A 9 -41.46 -28.94 25.43
CA PRO A 9 -40.13 -29.13 24.84
C PRO A 9 -39.79 -28.11 23.74
N ALA A 10 -40.78 -27.62 22.97
CA ALA A 10 -40.52 -26.76 21.81
C ALA A 10 -40.16 -25.32 22.18
N PHE A 11 -40.73 -24.78 23.27
CA PHE A 11 -40.48 -23.39 23.69
C PHE A 11 -39.11 -23.21 24.35
N LEU A 12 -38.62 -24.24 25.08
CA LEU A 12 -37.27 -24.26 25.65
C LEU A 12 -36.21 -24.39 24.54
N LEU A 13 -36.46 -25.20 23.52
CA LEU A 13 -35.53 -25.39 22.40
C LEU A 13 -35.40 -24.11 21.56
N PHE A 14 -36.51 -23.38 21.34
CA PHE A 14 -36.50 -22.11 20.62
C PHE A 14 -35.78 -21.01 21.40
N PHE A 15 -35.94 -20.95 22.72
CA PHE A 15 -35.19 -20.02 23.58
C PHE A 15 -33.70 -20.36 23.65
N LEU A 16 -33.32 -21.64 23.68
CA LEU A 16 -31.90 -22.03 23.66
C LEU A 16 -31.22 -21.66 22.34
N ILE A 17 -31.91 -21.87 21.21
CA ILE A 17 -31.41 -21.48 19.88
C ILE A 17 -31.33 -19.96 19.76
N LEU A 18 -32.30 -19.20 20.27
CA LEU A 18 -32.25 -17.74 20.25
C LEU A 18 -31.12 -17.20 21.13
N VAL A 19 -30.90 -17.78 22.32
CA VAL A 19 -29.80 -17.41 23.23
C VAL A 19 -28.44 -17.78 22.64
N LEU A 20 -28.31 -18.93 21.94
CA LEU A 20 -27.11 -19.32 21.19
C LEU A 20 -26.86 -18.42 19.97
N LEU A 21 -27.91 -17.94 19.29
CA LEU A 21 -27.79 -17.01 18.16
C LEU A 21 -27.47 -15.57 18.61
N THR A 22 -27.87 -15.16 19.82
CA THR A 22 -27.51 -13.84 20.39
C THR A 22 -26.18 -13.86 21.15
N SER A 23 -25.64 -15.02 21.52
CA SER A 23 -24.31 -15.14 22.15
C SER A 23 -23.16 -15.34 21.15
N CYS A 24 -23.46 -15.37 19.85
CA CYS A 24 -22.46 -15.38 18.77
C CYS A 24 -22.23 -14.02 18.11
N ARG A 25 -22.69 -12.91 18.71
CA ARG A 25 -22.12 -11.60 18.44
C ARG A 25 -21.56 -11.02 19.73
N PRO A 26 -20.25 -11.13 19.98
CA PRO A 26 -19.62 -10.16 20.83
C PRO A 26 -19.63 -8.84 20.03
N ASP A 27 -20.58 -7.97 20.35
CA ASP A 27 -20.47 -6.52 20.11
C ASP A 27 -19.53 -5.87 21.16
N ASP A 28 -18.73 -6.68 21.85
CA ASP A 28 -17.49 -6.22 22.46
C ASP A 28 -16.52 -6.04 21.28
N GLY A 29 -16.35 -4.79 20.83
CA GLY A 29 -15.45 -4.44 19.74
C GLY A 29 -14.11 -5.17 19.84
N CYS A 30 -13.49 -5.39 18.68
CA CYS A 30 -12.25 -6.14 18.50
C CYS A 30 -11.11 -5.59 19.40
N THR A 31 -11.11 -5.98 20.68
CA THR A 31 -10.28 -5.34 21.70
C THR A 31 -8.91 -5.97 21.66
N ILE A 32 -7.92 -5.15 21.39
CA ILE A 32 -6.53 -5.57 21.32
C ILE A 32 -5.97 -5.53 22.72
N ASP A 33 -5.13 -6.50 23.05
CA ASP A 33 -4.28 -6.37 24.22
C ASP A 33 -3.46 -5.07 24.05
N PRO A 34 -3.58 -4.06 24.93
CA PRO A 34 -2.80 -2.83 24.81
C PRO A 34 -1.28 -3.09 24.83
N LYS A 35 -0.84 -4.29 25.18
CA LYS A 35 0.55 -4.77 25.14
C LYS A 35 0.89 -5.63 23.92
N ALA A 36 -0.05 -5.84 22.99
CA ALA A 36 0.22 -6.56 21.76
C ALA A 36 1.39 -5.90 21.00
N PRO A 37 2.29 -6.69 20.41
CA PRO A 37 3.34 -6.16 19.55
C PRO A 37 2.75 -5.27 18.46
N LYS A 38 3.34 -4.09 18.28
CA LYS A 38 3.00 -3.13 17.23
C LYS A 38 4.15 -3.06 16.24
N LEU A 39 3.82 -2.80 14.98
CA LEU A 39 4.84 -2.51 13.98
C LEU A 39 5.52 -1.17 14.33
N VAL A 40 6.85 -1.11 14.29
CA VAL A 40 7.54 0.19 14.28
C VAL A 40 7.39 0.75 12.88
N ALA A 41 6.61 1.82 12.73
CA ALA A 41 6.34 2.43 11.44
C ALA A 41 7.66 2.94 10.84
N SER A 42 7.83 2.72 9.54
CA SER A 42 9.00 3.17 8.81
C SER A 42 8.63 3.52 7.37
N SER A 43 9.44 4.37 6.73
CA SER A 43 9.28 4.63 5.30
C SER A 43 9.39 3.31 4.52
N PRO A 44 8.37 2.95 3.71
CA PRO A 44 8.42 1.74 2.88
C PRO A 44 9.53 1.81 1.82
N TYR A 45 10.02 3.00 1.46
CA TYR A 45 10.91 3.22 0.33
C TYR A 45 12.35 3.59 0.71
N ASP A 46 12.72 3.70 1.99
CA ASP A 46 14.08 4.15 2.37
C ASP A 46 15.13 3.02 2.48
N ASN A 47 14.80 1.78 2.13
CA ASN A 47 15.57 0.60 2.56
C ASN A 47 16.34 -0.17 1.46
N LEU A 48 16.59 0.42 0.28
CA LEU A 48 17.36 -0.28 -0.77
C LEU A 48 18.87 -0.31 -0.47
N ASN A 49 19.43 -1.51 -0.43
CA ASN A 49 20.85 -1.78 -0.30
C ASN A 49 21.49 -2.20 -1.64
N ALA A 50 22.80 -2.46 -1.64
CA ALA A 50 23.54 -2.84 -2.85
C ALA A 50 23.06 -4.16 -3.48
N GLU A 51 22.57 -5.12 -2.69
CA GLU A 51 22.01 -6.39 -3.19
C GLU A 51 20.66 -6.15 -3.89
N ASP A 52 19.85 -5.22 -3.38
CA ASP A 52 18.59 -4.82 -4.02
C ASP A 52 18.83 -4.19 -5.39
N ILE A 53 19.82 -3.29 -5.48
CA ILE A 53 20.21 -2.67 -6.74
C ILE A 53 20.73 -3.73 -7.72
N GLN A 54 21.58 -4.63 -7.26
CA GLN A 54 22.09 -5.71 -8.10
C GLN A 54 20.95 -6.60 -8.61
N TYR A 55 19.99 -6.94 -7.76
CA TYR A 55 18.80 -7.70 -8.15
C TYR A 55 17.98 -6.96 -9.22
N LEU A 56 17.74 -5.65 -9.06
CA LEU A 56 17.03 -4.84 -10.05
C LEU A 56 17.79 -4.78 -11.39
N THR A 57 19.12 -4.71 -11.35
CA THR A 57 19.96 -4.77 -12.55
C THR A 57 19.84 -6.11 -13.25
N ASP A 58 20.03 -7.20 -12.54
CA ASP A 58 20.06 -8.54 -13.14
C ASP A 58 18.68 -8.97 -13.64
N ARG A 59 17.62 -8.65 -12.87
CA ARG A 59 16.26 -9.11 -13.16
C ARG A 59 15.51 -8.19 -14.12
N TYR A 60 15.64 -6.88 -13.94
CA TYR A 60 14.85 -5.87 -14.64
C TYR A 60 15.70 -4.91 -15.47
N GLY A 61 17.01 -5.09 -15.55
CA GLY A 61 17.88 -4.25 -16.39
C GLY A 61 18.00 -2.81 -15.90
N LEU A 62 17.94 -2.57 -14.58
CA LEU A 62 18.25 -1.26 -14.00
C LEU A 62 19.66 -0.81 -14.47
N PRO A 63 19.82 0.41 -15.04
CA PRO A 63 21.07 0.88 -15.62
C PRO A 63 22.07 1.32 -14.55
N LYS A 64 22.49 0.37 -13.70
CA LYS A 64 23.32 0.62 -12.52
C LYS A 64 24.60 1.37 -12.83
N SER A 65 25.34 1.02 -13.89
CA SER A 65 26.58 1.75 -14.23
C SER A 65 26.34 3.22 -14.57
N THR A 66 25.18 3.55 -15.13
CA THR A 66 24.79 4.95 -15.41
C THR A 66 24.42 5.65 -14.12
N LEU A 67 23.60 5.02 -13.28
CA LEU A 67 23.18 5.57 -11.99
C LEU A 67 24.37 5.77 -11.02
N ASP A 68 25.29 4.79 -10.92
CA ASP A 68 26.51 4.86 -10.13
C ASP A 68 27.44 6.02 -10.55
N ALA A 69 27.38 6.43 -11.82
CA ALA A 69 28.21 7.50 -12.36
C ALA A 69 27.64 8.90 -12.04
N ILE A 70 26.40 8.99 -11.58
CA ILE A 70 25.76 10.26 -11.21
C ILE A 70 26.20 10.62 -9.78
N THR A 71 26.93 11.74 -9.65
CA THR A 71 27.22 12.34 -8.35
C THR A 71 26.29 13.52 -8.15
N ILE A 72 25.50 13.50 -7.07
CA ILE A 72 24.55 14.58 -6.76
C ILE A 72 25.28 15.80 -6.22
N THR A 73 25.42 16.84 -7.05
CA THR A 73 26.11 18.10 -6.69
C THR A 73 25.26 19.34 -6.93
N ASP A 74 24.24 19.24 -7.77
CA ASP A 74 23.37 20.34 -8.20
C ASP A 74 22.04 19.80 -8.75
N ASP A 75 21.12 20.71 -9.12
CA ASP A 75 19.80 20.35 -9.62
C ASP A 75 19.85 19.65 -10.99
N ALA A 76 20.87 19.90 -11.82
CA ALA A 76 21.06 19.18 -13.09
C ALA A 76 21.41 17.69 -12.86
N SER A 77 22.22 17.39 -11.86
CA SER A 77 22.52 16.01 -11.46
C SER A 77 21.29 15.28 -10.89
N LYS A 78 20.43 15.99 -10.13
CA LYS A 78 19.14 15.47 -9.66
C LYS A 78 18.18 15.18 -10.81
N GLU A 79 18.08 16.11 -11.77
CA GLU A 79 17.25 15.93 -12.96
C GLU A 79 17.72 14.73 -13.79
N THR A 80 19.04 14.57 -13.96
CA THR A 80 19.64 13.42 -14.65
C THR A 80 19.31 12.11 -13.94
N LEU A 81 19.39 12.07 -12.61
CA LEU A 81 18.99 10.90 -11.81
C LEU A 81 17.52 10.58 -12.02
N GLY A 82 16.64 11.57 -11.84
CA GLY A 82 15.20 11.41 -11.99
C GLY A 82 14.80 10.93 -13.38
N ASN A 83 15.34 11.53 -14.44
CA ASN A 83 15.09 11.12 -15.82
C ASN A 83 15.59 9.70 -16.12
N THR A 84 16.73 9.30 -15.54
CA THR A 84 17.27 7.94 -15.72
C THR A 84 16.36 6.90 -15.07
N ILE A 85 15.87 7.16 -13.85
CA ILE A 85 14.92 6.27 -13.16
C ILE A 85 13.59 6.24 -13.92
N LEU A 86 13.05 7.39 -14.31
CA LEU A 86 11.81 7.51 -15.06
C LEU A 86 11.83 6.70 -16.37
N ALA A 87 12.90 6.84 -17.16
CA ALA A 87 13.08 6.08 -18.40
C ALA A 87 13.12 4.56 -18.13
N TRP A 88 13.86 4.13 -17.09
CA TRP A 88 13.87 2.73 -16.69
C TRP A 88 12.47 2.23 -16.28
N GLN A 89 11.70 3.01 -15.52
CA GLN A 89 10.34 2.61 -15.11
C GLN A 89 9.39 2.50 -16.30
N HIS A 90 9.43 3.41 -17.27
CA HIS A 90 8.63 3.29 -18.49
C HIS A 90 8.89 1.98 -19.25
N ASP A 91 10.15 1.57 -19.32
CA ASP A 91 10.55 0.35 -20.02
C ASP A 91 10.26 -0.92 -19.21
N ARG A 92 10.49 -0.87 -17.89
CA ARG A 92 10.65 -2.07 -17.04
C ARG A 92 9.58 -2.26 -15.99
N MET A 93 8.73 -1.25 -15.77
CA MET A 93 7.55 -1.40 -14.95
C MET A 93 6.28 -1.52 -15.79
N LYS A 94 5.25 -2.16 -15.22
CA LYS A 94 3.94 -2.32 -15.83
C LYS A 94 2.87 -1.82 -14.87
N LEU A 95 2.10 -0.83 -15.30
CA LEU A 95 0.88 -0.43 -14.61
C LEU A 95 -0.16 -1.54 -14.79
N THR A 96 -0.70 -2.04 -13.68
CA THR A 96 -1.64 -3.16 -13.68
C THR A 96 -2.95 -2.78 -13.01
N ASP A 97 -4.05 -3.26 -13.58
CA ASP A 97 -5.40 -3.08 -13.06
C ASP A 97 -5.67 -4.04 -11.87
N PRO A 98 -6.03 -3.54 -10.68
CA PRO A 98 -6.39 -4.37 -9.53
C PRO A 98 -7.56 -5.33 -9.78
N ASN A 99 -8.41 -5.08 -10.78
CA ASN A 99 -9.47 -6.01 -11.17
C ASN A 99 -8.95 -7.27 -11.86
N THR A 100 -7.75 -7.20 -12.44
CA THR A 100 -7.11 -8.34 -13.14
C THR A 100 -6.02 -9.01 -12.31
N GLN A 101 -5.44 -8.29 -11.37
CA GLN A 101 -4.41 -8.77 -10.46
C GLN A 101 -4.67 -8.26 -9.05
N ALA A 102 -5.39 -9.05 -8.26
CA ALA A 102 -5.93 -8.61 -6.96
C ALA A 102 -4.86 -8.18 -5.95
N ASP A 103 -3.65 -8.77 -6.01
CA ASP A 103 -2.55 -8.43 -5.09
C ASP A 103 -1.83 -7.13 -5.45
N VAL A 104 -2.16 -6.50 -6.58
CA VAL A 104 -1.47 -5.29 -7.03
C VAL A 104 -1.68 -4.12 -6.04
N SER A 105 -2.83 -4.02 -5.38
CA SER A 105 -3.11 -2.91 -4.46
C SER A 105 -2.60 -3.12 -3.04
N TYR A 106 -2.14 -4.33 -2.71
CA TYR A 106 -1.75 -4.71 -1.35
C TYR A 106 -0.64 -3.82 -0.77
N PRO A 107 0.50 -3.57 -1.45
CA PRO A 107 1.55 -2.73 -0.87
C PRO A 107 1.05 -1.32 -0.51
N MET A 108 0.26 -0.72 -1.40
CA MET A 108 -0.32 0.62 -1.19
C MET A 108 -1.26 0.63 0.02
N ARG A 109 -2.24 -0.27 0.06
CA ARG A 109 -3.25 -0.31 1.13
C ARG A 109 -2.66 -0.70 2.48
N TRP A 110 -1.76 -1.68 2.51
CA TRP A 110 -1.19 -2.17 3.76
C TRP A 110 -0.18 -1.19 4.36
N ASN A 111 0.69 -0.59 3.53
CA ASN A 111 1.61 0.43 4.02
C ASN A 111 0.91 1.73 4.39
N TYR A 112 -0.29 2.01 3.86
CA TYR A 112 -1.05 3.17 4.31
C TYR A 112 -1.39 3.06 5.81
N ILE A 113 -1.88 1.90 6.27
CA ILE A 113 -2.29 1.69 7.67
C ILE A 113 -1.17 1.18 8.59
N MET A 114 -0.16 0.51 8.03
CA MET A 114 1.00 -0.05 8.73
C MET A 114 2.28 0.22 7.91
N PRO A 115 2.79 1.46 7.90
CA PRO A 115 3.92 1.80 7.05
C PRO A 115 5.16 0.96 7.35
N GLY A 116 5.76 0.40 6.31
CA GLY A 116 6.92 -0.48 6.41
C GLY A 116 6.54 -1.96 6.54
N ILE A 117 5.25 -2.30 6.67
CA ILE A 117 4.81 -3.70 6.68
C ILE A 117 5.10 -4.40 5.36
N TYR A 118 5.20 -3.67 4.24
CA TYR A 118 5.55 -4.19 2.93
C TYR A 118 6.57 -3.26 2.25
N PRO A 119 7.87 -3.35 2.61
CA PRO A 119 8.88 -2.45 2.10
C PRO A 119 9.16 -2.71 0.60
N VAL A 120 9.70 -1.69 -0.08
CA VAL A 120 10.07 -1.76 -1.50
C VAL A 120 11.05 -2.90 -1.77
N THR A 121 11.95 -3.21 -0.83
CA THR A 121 12.89 -4.35 -0.91
C THR A 121 12.17 -5.68 -1.16
N GLU A 122 11.05 -5.93 -0.49
CA GLU A 122 10.26 -7.14 -0.73
C GLU A 122 9.42 -7.01 -2.00
N MET A 123 8.87 -5.83 -2.24
CA MET A 123 8.00 -5.55 -3.40
C MET A 123 8.71 -5.85 -4.73
N ILE A 124 9.97 -5.41 -4.89
CA ILE A 124 10.73 -5.63 -6.13
C ILE A 124 10.99 -7.11 -6.43
N ARG A 125 11.02 -7.97 -5.39
CA ARG A 125 11.29 -9.41 -5.51
C ARG A 125 10.04 -10.23 -5.77
N GLN A 126 8.92 -9.83 -5.16
CA GLN A 126 7.68 -10.60 -5.20
C GLN A 126 6.82 -10.27 -6.43
N ARG A 127 7.03 -9.11 -7.06
CA ARG A 127 6.12 -8.59 -8.10
C ARG A 127 6.73 -8.61 -9.49
N SER A 128 6.82 -9.80 -10.07
CA SER A 128 7.36 -9.98 -11.41
C SER A 128 6.28 -10.52 -12.36
N MET A 129 6.24 -10.00 -13.58
CA MET A 129 5.45 -10.57 -14.68
C MET A 129 6.24 -10.56 -15.99
N THR A 130 5.74 -11.31 -16.97
CA THR A 130 6.25 -11.28 -18.34
C THR A 130 5.29 -10.49 -19.21
N ASP A 131 5.76 -9.38 -19.79
CA ASP A 131 5.02 -8.56 -20.76
C ASP A 131 5.86 -8.45 -22.03
N ALA A 132 5.29 -8.78 -23.19
CA ALA A 132 5.98 -8.77 -24.49
C ALA A 132 7.38 -9.42 -24.48
N SER A 133 7.50 -10.60 -23.84
CA SER A 133 8.76 -11.36 -23.68
C SER A 133 9.82 -10.69 -22.80
N GLN A 134 9.49 -9.61 -22.10
CA GLN A 134 10.36 -8.96 -21.13
C GLN A 134 9.83 -9.19 -19.71
N THR A 135 10.75 -9.43 -18.79
CA THR A 135 10.40 -9.42 -17.37
C THR A 135 10.20 -7.98 -16.92
N LYS A 136 9.03 -7.70 -16.32
CA LYS A 136 8.67 -6.39 -15.76
C LYS A 136 8.28 -6.49 -14.29
N LEU A 137 8.52 -5.41 -13.56
CA LEU A 137 7.98 -5.19 -12.23
C LEU A 137 6.57 -4.60 -12.37
N TYR A 138 5.55 -5.26 -11.82
CA TYR A 138 4.18 -4.76 -11.94
C TYR A 138 3.73 -4.01 -10.69
N GLY A 139 2.81 -3.06 -10.86
CA GLY A 139 2.34 -2.22 -9.78
C GLY A 139 1.19 -1.29 -10.16
N VAL A 140 0.67 -0.57 -9.17
CA VAL A 140 -0.15 0.63 -9.35
C VAL A 140 0.70 1.89 -9.20
N CYS A 141 0.11 3.07 -9.36
CA CYS A 141 0.81 4.35 -9.27
C CYS A 141 1.63 4.53 -7.98
N TRP A 142 1.13 4.00 -6.85
CA TRP A 142 1.88 4.00 -5.59
C TRP A 142 3.18 3.18 -5.68
N ASP A 143 3.18 1.99 -6.28
CA ASP A 143 4.40 1.17 -6.44
C ASP A 143 5.44 1.91 -7.29
N PHE A 144 5.01 2.59 -8.36
CA PHE A 144 5.88 3.40 -9.21
C PHE A 144 6.53 4.52 -8.40
N ALA A 145 5.73 5.29 -7.64
CA ALA A 145 6.23 6.37 -6.79
C ALA A 145 7.17 5.86 -5.68
N ALA A 146 6.84 4.73 -5.05
CA ALA A 146 7.65 4.13 -3.99
C ALA A 146 8.99 3.59 -4.52
N VAL A 147 8.99 2.86 -5.65
CA VAL A 147 10.23 2.36 -6.28
C VAL A 147 11.10 3.51 -6.74
N PHE A 148 10.50 4.54 -7.35
CA PHE A 148 11.25 5.73 -7.78
C PHE A 148 11.94 6.39 -6.59
N SER A 149 11.17 6.68 -5.52
CA SER A 149 11.69 7.34 -4.32
C SER A 149 12.79 6.51 -3.69
N ALA A 150 12.62 5.19 -3.62
CA ALA A 150 13.62 4.29 -3.07
C ALA A 150 14.93 4.29 -3.84
N LEU A 151 14.86 4.27 -5.17
CA LEU A 151 16.05 4.40 -6.02
C LEU A 151 16.70 5.76 -5.84
N ALA A 152 15.91 6.83 -5.87
CA ALA A 152 16.42 8.20 -5.72
C ALA A 152 17.15 8.39 -4.38
N ILE A 153 16.60 7.83 -3.29
CA ILE A 153 17.19 7.85 -1.95
C ILE A 153 18.49 7.05 -1.92
N HIS A 154 18.49 5.84 -2.50
CA HIS A 154 19.70 5.04 -2.61
C HIS A 154 20.84 5.79 -3.31
N TYR A 155 20.54 6.55 -4.37
CA TYR A 155 21.52 7.31 -5.14
C TYR A 155 21.76 8.74 -4.60
N GLY A 156 21.32 9.04 -3.37
CA GLY A 156 21.79 10.19 -2.61
C GLY A 156 20.81 11.36 -2.46
N LEU A 157 19.54 11.20 -2.80
CA LEU A 157 18.51 12.19 -2.46
C LEU A 157 17.99 11.97 -1.03
N GLY A 158 17.76 13.04 -0.27
CA GLY A 158 17.11 12.92 1.04
C GLY A 158 15.59 12.81 0.94
N GLU A 159 15.00 11.85 1.67
CA GLU A 159 13.55 11.79 1.85
C GLU A 159 13.01 13.09 2.46
N GLY A 160 11.98 13.66 1.87
CA GLY A 160 11.31 14.87 2.35
C GLY A 160 12.06 16.17 2.08
N THR A 161 13.36 16.11 1.78
CA THR A 161 14.19 17.27 1.42
C THR A 161 14.42 17.41 -0.08
N ASP A 162 14.74 16.29 -0.74
CA ASP A 162 15.08 16.26 -2.17
C ASP A 162 14.09 15.43 -2.97
N VAL A 163 13.47 14.41 -2.36
CA VAL A 163 12.45 13.57 -3.00
C VAL A 163 11.27 13.37 -2.06
N ARG A 164 10.05 13.35 -2.63
CA ARG A 164 8.82 13.09 -1.89
C ARG A 164 7.80 12.38 -2.76
N ILE A 165 6.79 11.79 -2.12
CA ILE A 165 5.59 11.31 -2.82
C ILE A 165 4.47 12.34 -2.61
N THR A 166 3.73 12.60 -3.68
CA THR A 166 2.48 13.37 -3.64
C THR A 166 1.33 12.53 -4.17
N ALA A 167 0.11 12.88 -3.79
CA ALA A 167 -1.09 12.23 -4.30
C ALA A 167 -2.15 13.26 -4.68
N TRP A 168 -2.96 12.89 -5.67
CA TRP A 168 -4.24 13.53 -5.86
C TRP A 168 -5.22 12.94 -4.85
N LYS A 169 -5.50 13.69 -3.77
CA LYS A 169 -6.29 13.22 -2.62
C LYS A 169 -7.80 13.14 -2.91
N LYS A 170 -8.15 12.29 -3.86
CA LYS A 170 -9.49 11.89 -4.24
C LYS A 170 -9.61 10.38 -4.09
N TYR A 171 -10.75 9.87 -3.65
CA TYR A 171 -10.98 8.43 -3.56
C TYR A 171 -11.62 7.91 -4.85
N MET A 172 -11.38 6.65 -5.19
CA MET A 172 -11.99 6.02 -6.37
C MET A 172 -13.51 5.87 -6.16
N SER A 173 -13.94 5.60 -4.93
CA SER A 173 -15.35 5.58 -4.52
C SER A 173 -16.08 6.90 -4.81
N ASP A 174 -15.39 8.06 -4.72
CA ASP A 174 -15.96 9.36 -5.05
C ASP A 174 -16.33 9.48 -6.54
N GLU A 175 -15.79 8.62 -7.42
CA GLU A 175 -16.03 8.60 -8.86
C GLU A 175 -16.93 7.44 -9.33
N MET A 176 -17.27 6.48 -8.46
CA MET A 176 -18.06 5.31 -8.86
C MET A 176 -19.56 5.61 -8.92
N ASP A 177 -20.16 5.40 -10.09
CA ASP A 177 -21.62 5.47 -10.28
C ASP A 177 -22.35 4.52 -9.32
N GLY A 178 -23.17 5.08 -8.43
CA GLY A 178 -23.97 4.33 -7.46
C GLY A 178 -23.40 4.24 -6.04
N ASN A 179 -22.16 4.70 -5.82
CA ASN A 179 -21.62 4.90 -4.47
C ASN A 179 -21.46 6.41 -4.22
N GLN A 180 -22.48 7.03 -3.60
CA GLN A 180 -22.55 8.48 -3.37
C GLN A 180 -22.00 8.92 -2.01
N ARG A 181 -21.12 8.14 -1.39
CA ARG A 181 -20.53 8.52 -0.10
C ARG A 181 -19.32 9.39 -0.38
N LEU A 182 -19.33 10.60 0.16
CA LEU A 182 -18.16 11.47 0.14
C LEU A 182 -17.08 10.86 1.06
N GLY A 183 -15.89 10.61 0.51
CA GLY A 183 -14.73 10.16 1.27
C GLY A 183 -14.41 8.66 1.14
N ALA A 184 -13.39 8.21 1.88
CA ALA A 184 -12.87 6.84 1.78
C ALA A 184 -13.91 5.78 2.13
N ASP A 185 -13.98 4.72 1.32
CA ASP A 185 -14.62 3.48 1.73
C ASP A 185 -13.76 2.75 2.79
N TYR A 186 -14.43 2.17 3.79
CA TYR A 186 -13.80 1.43 4.87
C TYR A 186 -13.91 -0.08 4.63
N GLY A 187 -12.88 -0.82 5.05
CA GLY A 187 -12.92 -2.28 5.09
C GLY A 187 -11.84 -2.94 4.24
N MET A 188 -11.42 -4.10 4.75
CA MET A 188 -10.57 -5.07 4.07
C MET A 188 -11.40 -6.31 3.75
N SER A 189 -11.27 -6.88 2.56
CA SER A 189 -11.95 -8.15 2.27
C SER A 189 -11.32 -9.30 3.08
N PRO A 190 -12.05 -10.39 3.38
CA PRO A 190 -11.48 -11.55 4.06
C PRO A 190 -10.27 -12.17 3.33
N ASP A 191 -10.25 -12.10 2.00
CA ASP A 191 -9.14 -12.63 1.19
C ASP A 191 -7.91 -11.71 1.23
N GLU A 192 -8.10 -10.39 1.23
CA GLU A 192 -7.02 -9.42 1.45
C GLU A 192 -6.43 -9.59 2.86
N TYR A 193 -7.28 -9.76 3.89
CA TYR A 193 -6.82 -10.02 5.26
C TYR A 193 -6.05 -11.33 5.34
N ARG A 194 -6.51 -12.39 4.68
CA ARG A 194 -5.81 -13.67 4.65
C ARG A 194 -4.38 -13.51 4.11
N ALA A 195 -4.22 -12.75 3.02
CA ALA A 195 -2.90 -12.45 2.45
C ALA A 195 -2.03 -11.63 3.42
N LEU A 196 -2.59 -10.58 4.02
CA LEU A 196 -1.88 -9.77 5.03
C LEU A 196 -1.50 -10.59 6.27
N SER A 197 -2.33 -11.55 6.68
CA SER A 197 -2.13 -12.34 7.91
C SER A 197 -0.84 -13.16 7.89
N GLU A 198 -0.39 -13.61 6.72
CA GLU A 198 0.90 -14.30 6.56
C GLU A 198 2.06 -13.35 6.84
N ARG A 199 1.95 -12.11 6.35
CA ARG A 199 2.93 -11.05 6.56
C ARG A 199 2.97 -10.57 8.01
N LEU A 200 1.81 -10.45 8.65
CA LEU A 200 1.70 -10.13 10.07
C LEU A 200 2.43 -11.18 10.92
N LYS A 201 2.17 -12.47 10.67
CA LYS A 201 2.85 -13.58 11.36
C LYS A 201 4.37 -13.56 11.14
N ALA A 202 4.83 -13.23 9.94
CA ALA A 202 6.25 -13.13 9.64
C ALA A 202 6.96 -11.98 10.39
N ASN A 203 6.20 -11.02 10.91
CA ASN A 203 6.68 -9.88 11.70
C ASN A 203 6.33 -10.01 13.19
N ASP A 204 5.93 -11.20 13.65
CA ASP A 204 5.46 -11.45 15.03
C ASP A 204 4.28 -10.55 15.48
N LEU A 205 3.45 -10.14 14.50
CA LEU A 205 2.25 -9.33 14.71
C LEU A 205 1.00 -10.21 14.65
N TYR A 206 0.06 -9.95 15.55
CA TYR A 206 -1.19 -10.70 15.63
C TYR A 206 -2.34 -9.73 15.89
N PHE A 207 -3.09 -9.43 14.83
CA PHE A 207 -4.28 -8.59 14.88
C PHE A 207 -5.48 -9.41 14.41
N PRO A 208 -6.63 -9.39 15.09
CA PRO A 208 -7.80 -10.09 14.60
C PRO A 208 -8.34 -9.40 13.33
N GLU A 209 -9.02 -10.17 12.49
CA GLU A 209 -9.57 -9.71 11.20
C GLU A 209 -10.41 -8.45 11.35
N CYS A 210 -11.31 -8.41 12.34
CA CYS A 210 -12.18 -7.25 12.59
C CYS A 210 -11.41 -5.95 12.79
N GLN A 211 -10.26 -6.01 13.46
CA GLN A 211 -9.46 -4.82 13.72
C GLN A 211 -8.77 -4.31 12.45
N ILE A 212 -8.24 -5.21 11.63
CA ILE A 212 -7.62 -4.83 10.36
C ILE A 212 -8.69 -4.31 9.40
N GLN A 213 -9.88 -4.92 9.40
CA GLN A 213 -11.03 -4.43 8.62
C GLN A 213 -11.41 -3.01 9.02
N ASP A 214 -11.49 -2.71 10.32
CA ASP A 214 -11.82 -1.37 10.82
C ASP A 214 -10.72 -0.34 10.54
N ALA A 215 -9.45 -0.78 10.51
CA ALA A 215 -8.31 0.08 10.20
C ALA A 215 -8.16 0.36 8.71
N ALA A 216 -8.51 -0.60 7.85
CA ALA A 216 -8.34 -0.50 6.42
C ALA A 216 -9.29 0.53 5.82
N VAL A 217 -8.70 1.44 5.06
CA VAL A 217 -9.42 2.48 4.32
C VAL A 217 -8.93 2.50 2.89
N GLU A 218 -9.80 2.98 2.02
CA GLU A 218 -9.45 3.31 0.65
C GLU A 218 -8.29 4.32 0.61
N THR A 219 -7.44 4.16 -0.40
CA THR A 219 -6.28 5.01 -0.66
C THR A 219 -6.59 5.99 -1.79
N TYR A 220 -5.73 6.98 -1.99
CA TYR A 220 -5.95 8.00 -3.00
C TYR A 220 -5.85 7.45 -4.42
N ILE A 221 -6.53 8.11 -5.36
CA ILE A 221 -6.69 7.66 -6.74
C ILE A 221 -5.37 7.64 -7.52
N HIS A 222 -4.43 8.54 -7.18
CA HIS A 222 -3.13 8.60 -7.85
C HIS A 222 -2.00 9.11 -6.99
N TYR A 223 -0.82 8.50 -7.16
CA TYR A 223 0.42 8.87 -6.48
C TYR A 223 1.52 9.12 -7.52
N ARG A 224 2.38 10.10 -7.25
CA ARG A 224 3.55 10.38 -8.09
C ARG A 224 4.76 10.82 -7.24
N PRO A 225 5.98 10.49 -7.65
CA PRO A 225 7.18 11.01 -7.02
C PRO A 225 7.49 12.42 -7.54
N GLU A 226 8.02 13.27 -6.68
CA GLU A 226 8.53 14.60 -7.03
C GLU A 226 9.95 14.78 -6.49
N ILE A 227 10.81 15.45 -7.25
CA ILE A 227 12.15 15.87 -6.82
C ILE A 227 12.18 17.40 -6.69
N TYR A 228 12.80 17.91 -5.62
CA TYR A 228 13.01 19.34 -5.42
C TYR A 228 14.25 19.84 -6.18
N MET A 229 14.01 20.73 -7.15
CA MET A 229 15.00 21.32 -8.06
C MET A 229 14.61 22.76 -8.38
N ASP A 230 15.59 23.67 -8.44
CA ASP A 230 15.42 25.07 -8.84
C ASP A 230 14.30 25.81 -8.08
N GLY A 231 14.10 25.46 -6.81
CA GLY A 231 13.08 26.06 -5.95
C GLY A 231 11.66 25.52 -6.14
N ALA A 232 11.48 24.47 -6.93
CA ALA A 232 10.19 23.85 -7.22
C ALA A 232 10.24 22.32 -7.06
N TRP A 233 9.08 21.72 -6.84
CA TRP A 233 8.92 20.27 -6.89
C TRP A 233 8.49 19.85 -8.29
N VAL A 234 9.27 18.97 -8.91
CA VAL A 234 9.08 18.50 -10.29
C VAL A 234 8.71 17.03 -10.28
N SER A 235 7.63 16.67 -10.97
CA SER A 235 7.09 15.31 -11.01
C SER A 235 7.82 14.39 -11.99
N PHE A 236 8.05 13.14 -11.59
CA PHE A 236 8.64 12.08 -12.41
C PHE A 236 7.70 10.85 -12.48
N ASP A 237 6.52 11.05 -13.04
CA ASP A 237 5.45 10.04 -13.06
C ASP A 237 5.54 9.10 -14.27
N ALA A 238 6.08 7.90 -14.04
CA ALA A 238 6.22 6.86 -15.07
C ALA A 238 4.93 6.07 -15.37
N THR A 239 3.80 6.39 -14.73
CA THR A 239 2.53 5.71 -15.00
C THR A 239 1.87 6.15 -16.31
N SER A 240 2.44 7.18 -16.96
CA SER A 240 1.88 7.81 -18.17
C SER A 240 0.42 8.25 -17.99
N PRO A 241 0.13 9.10 -16.98
CA PRO A 241 -1.22 9.54 -16.69
C PRO A 241 -1.86 10.28 -17.87
N ASN A 242 -3.18 10.23 -17.98
CA ASN A 242 -3.93 11.05 -18.94
C ASN A 242 -3.86 12.55 -18.54
N GLU A 243 -4.42 13.43 -19.39
CA GLU A 243 -4.37 14.89 -19.16
C GLU A 243 -5.03 15.34 -17.85
N GLU A 244 -6.08 14.66 -17.39
CA GLU A 244 -6.74 14.98 -16.12
C GLU A 244 -5.80 14.74 -14.94
N TYR A 245 -5.15 13.56 -14.92
CA TYR A 245 -4.23 13.18 -13.86
C TYR A 245 -2.94 14.00 -13.90
N GLN A 246 -2.51 14.51 -15.06
CA GLN A 246 -1.35 15.41 -15.17
C GLN A 246 -1.62 16.76 -14.52
N ASN A 247 -2.84 17.29 -14.64
CA ASN A 247 -3.23 18.63 -14.19
C ASN A 247 -3.92 18.66 -12.82
N ALA A 248 -4.10 17.50 -12.18
CA ALA A 248 -4.75 17.40 -10.88
C ALA A 248 -3.98 18.13 -9.76
N PRO A 249 -4.66 18.58 -8.69
CA PRO A 249 -4.02 19.22 -7.55
C PRO A 249 -3.38 18.17 -6.63
N TYR A 250 -2.09 17.88 -6.86
CA TYR A 250 -1.33 16.97 -6.01
C TYR A 250 -0.91 17.64 -4.69
N GLU A 251 -1.02 16.87 -3.61
CA GLU A 251 -0.61 17.27 -2.28
C GLU A 251 0.43 16.31 -1.72
N LEU A 252 1.29 16.81 -0.82
CA LEU A 252 2.23 15.98 -0.08
C LEU A 252 1.49 14.82 0.62
N VAL A 253 2.07 13.63 0.49
CA VAL A 253 1.72 12.45 1.28
C VAL A 253 2.94 12.02 2.06
N LEU A 254 2.85 12.05 3.38
CA LEU A 254 3.85 11.41 4.23
C LEU A 254 3.58 9.91 4.25
N TYR A 255 4.62 9.08 4.32
CA TYR A 255 4.44 7.64 4.46
C TYR A 255 3.61 7.26 5.69
N SER A 256 3.56 8.13 6.70
CA SER A 256 2.85 7.94 7.96
C SER A 256 1.46 8.58 8.00
N ASP A 257 0.99 9.24 6.94
CA ASP A 257 -0.29 9.97 6.94
C ASP A 257 -1.49 9.08 7.32
N GLY A 258 -1.49 7.83 6.86
CA GLY A 258 -2.54 6.83 7.15
C GLY A 258 -2.24 5.92 8.34
N ALA A 259 -1.08 6.11 8.99
CA ALA A 259 -0.55 5.16 9.96
C ALA A 259 -1.50 5.01 11.15
N ASN A 260 -1.95 3.78 11.39
CA ASN A 260 -2.89 3.52 12.46
C ASN A 260 -2.14 3.26 13.77
N THR A 261 -2.23 4.17 14.74
CA THR A 261 -1.53 4.09 16.04
C THR A 261 -1.91 2.87 16.90
N VAL A 262 -3.01 2.21 16.55
CA VAL A 262 -3.41 0.94 17.16
C VAL A 262 -2.55 -0.22 16.64
N LEU A 263 -2.21 -0.18 15.34
CA LEU A 263 -1.39 -1.20 14.66
C LEU A 263 0.11 -0.93 14.74
N CYS A 264 0.51 0.35 14.77
CA CYS A 264 1.89 0.76 14.69
C CYS A 264 2.29 1.81 15.75
N ILE A 265 3.60 1.92 15.97
CA ILE A 265 4.27 2.96 16.75
C ILE A 265 4.94 3.89 15.74
N ILE A 266 4.64 5.19 15.81
CA ILE A 266 5.16 6.25 14.92
C ILE A 266 6.19 7.06 15.70
#